data_AF-A0A611U889-F1
#
_entry.id   AF-A0A611U889-F1
#
_cell.length_a   1.000
_cell.length_b   1.000
_cell.length_c   1.000
_cell.angle_alpha   90.00
_cell.angle_beta   90.00
_cell.angle_gamma   90.00
#
_symmetry.space_group_name_H-M   'P 1'
#
loop_
_entity.id
_entity.type
_entity.pdbx_description
1 polymer ?
#
loop_
_entity_poly.entity_id
_entity_poly.type
_entity_poly.pdbx_seq_one_letter_code
_entity_poly.pdbx_strand_id
1 'polypeptide(L)'
;MNSLAKAGLLCCLLCGSLAHAAGINIGTTRVIFHGDAKDASISISNSDNVPYLIQSWAQSISETGASGDAPFMVTPPLFRLNGGQK
;
A
#
# COMPACT_ATOMS: atom_id res chain seq x y z
N MET A 1 15.84 5.89 -43.98
CA MET A 1 15.71 5.32 -42.61
C MET A 1 15.48 3.83 -42.72
N ASN A 2 16.53 3.08 -42.44
CA ASN A 2 16.69 1.62 -42.53
C ASN A 2 15.60 0.88 -41.74
N SER A 3 15.01 -0.17 -42.34
CA SER A 3 13.94 -0.98 -41.73
C SER A 3 14.37 -1.60 -40.40
N LEU A 4 15.66 -1.96 -40.27
CA LEU A 4 16.27 -2.42 -39.02
C LEU A 4 16.22 -1.38 -37.89
N ALA A 5 16.44 -0.10 -38.19
CA ALA A 5 16.39 0.97 -37.19
C ALA A 5 14.94 1.19 -36.70
N LYS A 6 13.96 1.06 -37.59
CA LYS A 6 12.53 1.12 -37.23
C LYS A 6 12.12 -0.09 -36.38
N ALA A 7 12.60 -1.29 -36.70
CA ALA A 7 12.33 -2.50 -35.93
C ALA A 7 12.96 -2.45 -34.52
N GLY A 8 14.18 -1.94 -34.42
CA GLY A 8 14.85 -1.72 -33.13
C GLY A 8 14.10 -0.73 -32.24
N LEU A 9 13.64 0.40 -32.80
CA LEU A 9 12.87 1.39 -32.05
C LEU A 9 11.51 0.85 -31.56
N LEU A 10 10.81 0.06 -32.41
CA LEU A 10 9.54 -0.56 -32.04
C LEU A 10 9.71 -1.60 -30.91
N CYS A 11 10.79 -2.38 -30.94
CA CYS A 11 11.11 -3.36 -29.90
C CYS A 11 11.38 -2.68 -28.54
N CYS A 12 12.17 -1.59 -28.53
CA CYS A 12 12.44 -0.84 -27.31
C CYS A 12 11.17 -0.20 -26.71
N LEU A 13 10.23 0.26 -27.53
CA LEU A 13 8.95 0.81 -27.07
C LEU A 13 8.04 -0.26 -26.44
N LEU A 14 8.10 -1.51 -26.91
CA LEU A 14 7.30 -2.61 -26.37
C LEU A 14 7.85 -3.11 -25.02
N CYS A 15 9.17 -3.14 -24.83
CA CYS A 15 9.80 -3.60 -23.60
C CYS A 15 9.70 -2.62 -22.41
N GLY A 16 9.39 -1.35 -22.63
CA GLY A 16 9.36 -0.31 -21.58
C GLY A 16 8.12 -0.31 -20.68
N SER A 17 7.13 -1.19 -20.90
CA SER A 17 5.78 -1.07 -20.32
C SER A 17 5.47 -1.98 -19.12
N LEU A 18 6.45 -2.68 -18.55
CA LEU A 18 6.18 -3.71 -17.52
C LEU A 18 6.24 -3.22 -16.05
N ALA A 19 6.22 -1.91 -15.80
CA ALA A 19 6.12 -1.41 -14.43
C ALA A 19 4.66 -1.51 -13.93
N HIS A 20 4.29 -2.66 -13.35
CA HIS A 20 2.99 -2.86 -12.72
C HIS A 20 3.04 -2.41 -11.25
N ALA A 21 2.74 -1.13 -11.01
CA ALA A 21 2.58 -0.59 -9.66
C ALA A 21 1.15 -0.83 -9.16
N ALA A 22 0.85 -2.07 -8.78
CA ALA A 22 -0.39 -2.46 -8.10
C ALA A 22 -0.09 -2.96 -6.69
N GLY A 23 -1.08 -2.87 -5.80
CA GLY A 23 -0.94 -3.36 -4.42
C GLY A 23 -1.84 -2.62 -3.43
N ILE A 24 -1.38 -2.54 -2.17
CA ILE A 24 -2.11 -1.90 -1.08
C ILE A 24 -1.82 -0.41 -1.04
N ASN A 25 -2.88 0.39 -1.13
CA ASN A 25 -2.86 1.84 -1.00
C ASN A 25 -3.46 2.24 0.34
N ILE A 26 -2.74 3.07 1.10
CA ILE A 26 -3.21 3.64 2.35
C ILE A 26 -3.59 5.09 2.09
N GLY A 27 -4.82 5.48 2.43
CA GLY A 27 -5.39 6.79 2.10
C GLY A 27 -4.73 7.99 2.80
N THR A 28 -3.87 7.75 3.79
CA THR A 28 -3.09 8.78 4.47
C THR A 28 -1.68 8.28 4.80
N THR A 29 -0.75 9.22 4.95
CA THR A 29 0.62 8.95 5.43
C THR A 29 0.76 9.16 6.93
N ARG A 30 -0.23 9.78 7.58
CA ARG A 30 -0.26 10.04 9.03
C ARG A 30 -1.70 10.13 9.53
N VAL A 31 -1.93 9.61 10.73
CA VAL A 31 -3.16 9.86 11.50
C VAL A 31 -2.80 10.73 12.70
N ILE A 32 -3.55 11.82 12.88
CA ILE A 32 -3.51 12.61 14.12
C ILE A 32 -4.73 12.17 14.95
N PHE A 33 -4.48 11.49 16.06
CA PHE A 33 -5.53 11.06 16.96
C PHE A 33 -5.88 12.23 17.90
N HIS A 34 -7.13 12.69 17.85
CA HIS A 34 -7.62 13.75 18.73
C HIS A 34 -7.99 13.16 20.09
N GLY A 35 -7.52 13.77 21.19
CA GLY A 35 -7.65 13.18 22.54
C GLY A 35 -9.09 13.08 23.07
N ASP A 36 -10.02 13.83 22.50
CA ASP A 36 -11.46 13.79 22.77
C ASP A 36 -12.23 12.82 21.85
N ALA A 37 -11.59 12.31 20.80
CA ALA A 37 -12.17 11.34 19.88
C ALA A 37 -12.13 9.91 20.45
N LYS A 38 -13.12 9.09 20.07
CA LYS A 38 -13.18 7.68 20.45
C LYS A 38 -12.36 6.78 19.54
N ASP A 39 -12.23 7.16 18.28
CA ASP A 39 -11.51 6.41 17.27
C ASP A 39 -10.96 7.35 16.17
N ALA A 40 -10.12 6.77 15.32
CA ALA A 40 -9.72 7.35 14.06
C ALA A 40 -9.71 6.25 13.00
N SER A 41 -10.07 6.59 11.76
CA SER A 41 -10.21 5.63 10.67
C SER A 41 -9.18 5.88 9.57
N ILE A 42 -8.71 4.80 8.95
CA ILE A 42 -7.79 4.82 7.80
C ILE A 42 -8.46 4.05 6.68
N SER A 43 -8.57 4.66 5.50
CA SER A 43 -9.03 3.96 4.30
C SER A 43 -7.85 3.20 3.68
N ILE A 44 -8.07 1.92 3.34
CA ILE A 44 -7.09 1.04 2.70
C ILE A 44 -7.75 0.47 1.46
N SER A 45 -7.01 0.37 0.35
CA SER A 45 -7.55 -0.24 -0.86
C SER A 45 -6.53 -1.12 -1.55
N ASN A 46 -7.03 -2.15 -2.23
CA ASN A 46 -6.22 -3.05 -3.02
C ASN A 46 -6.43 -2.74 -4.50
N SER A 47 -5.46 -2.07 -5.12
CA SER A 47 -5.49 -1.78 -6.56
C SER A 47 -5.03 -2.95 -7.42
N ASP A 48 -4.58 -4.04 -6.81
CA ASP A 48 -4.25 -5.29 -7.49
C ASP A 48 -5.50 -6.12 -7.78
N ASN A 49 -5.35 -7.13 -8.62
CA ASN A 49 -6.38 -8.12 -8.96
C ASN A 49 -6.33 -9.37 -8.05
N VAL A 50 -5.28 -9.53 -7.23
CA VAL A 50 -5.14 -10.62 -6.26
C VAL A 50 -5.59 -10.20 -4.85
N PRO A 51 -6.14 -11.11 -4.04
CA PRO A 51 -6.47 -10.81 -2.65
C PRO A 51 -5.24 -10.75 -1.75
N TYR A 52 -5.27 -9.88 -0.73
CA TYR A 52 -4.27 -9.82 0.34
C TYR A 52 -4.88 -10.14 1.71
N LEU A 53 -4.06 -10.71 2.60
CA LEU A 53 -4.33 -10.76 4.02
C LEU A 53 -3.68 -9.55 4.68
N ILE A 54 -4.49 -8.71 5.32
CA ILE A 54 -4.05 -7.48 5.98
C ILE A 54 -4.00 -7.74 7.47
N GLN A 55 -2.82 -7.54 8.06
CA GLN A 55 -2.61 -7.55 9.51
C GLN A 55 -2.20 -6.17 9.97
N SER A 56 -2.82 -5.69 11.05
CA SER A 56 -2.56 -4.36 11.59
C SER A 56 -2.38 -4.39 13.10
N TRP A 57 -1.36 -3.70 13.59
CA TRP A 57 -1.08 -3.48 15.00
C TRP A 57 -0.52 -2.07 15.20
N ALA A 58 -0.60 -1.57 16.42
CA ALA A 58 0.01 -0.30 16.82
C ALA A 58 1.22 -0.58 17.72
N GLN A 59 2.34 0.10 17.45
CA GLN A 59 3.58 -0.09 18.18
C GLN A 59 4.12 1.27 18.63
N SER A 60 4.66 1.34 19.84
CA SER A 60 5.35 2.54 20.32
C SER A 60 6.70 2.67 19.61
N ILE A 61 7.18 3.90 19.43
CA ILE A 61 8.47 4.20 18.78
C ILE A 61 9.32 4.99 19.77
N SER A 62 10.55 4.53 20.01
CA SER A 62 11.61 5.23 20.73
C SER A 62 12.68 5.72 19.75
N GLU A 63 13.68 6.44 20.27
CA GLU A 63 14.84 6.94 19.50
C GLU A 63 15.59 5.83 18.74
N THR A 64 15.54 4.59 19.24
CA THR A 64 16.20 3.42 18.64
C THR A 64 15.26 2.57 17.77
N GLY A 65 14.03 3.02 17.51
CA GLY A 65 13.03 2.30 16.73
C GLY A 65 11.87 1.77 17.58
N ALA A 66 11.27 0.66 17.17
CA ALA A 66 10.05 0.18 17.82
C ALA A 66 10.29 -0.29 19.27
N SER A 67 9.44 0.14 20.19
CA SER A 67 9.61 0.00 21.64
C SER A 67 8.35 -0.57 22.30
N GLY A 68 7.99 -1.80 21.92
CA GLY A 68 6.83 -2.51 22.48
C GLY A 68 5.47 -1.95 22.03
N ASP A 69 4.41 -2.43 22.66
CA ASP A 69 3.03 -2.15 22.24
C ASP A 69 2.64 -0.69 22.52
N ALA A 70 1.89 -0.10 21.58
CA ALA A 70 1.26 1.19 21.82
C ALA A 70 -0.04 1.01 22.62
N PRO A 71 -0.49 2.02 23.39
CA PRO A 71 -1.78 2.00 24.08
C PRO A 71 -2.97 2.22 23.12
N PHE A 72 -2.94 1.57 21.96
CA PHE A 72 -3.95 1.65 20.90
C PHE A 72 -4.25 0.24 20.38
N MET A 73 -5.52 0.02 19.99
CA MET A 73 -5.94 -1.20 19.29
C MET A 73 -6.42 -0.84 17.89
N VAL A 74 -6.06 -1.66 16.89
CA VAL A 74 -6.53 -1.52 15.52
C VAL A 74 -7.59 -2.57 15.23
N THR A 75 -8.71 -2.18 14.62
CA THR A 75 -9.80 -3.09 14.29
C THR A 75 -10.24 -2.93 12.82
N PRO A 76 -10.44 -4.05 12.08
CA PRO A 76 -10.07 -5.42 12.45
C PRO A 76 -8.55 -5.64 12.42
N PRO A 77 -7.96 -6.41 13.35
CA PRO A 77 -6.50 -6.63 13.41
C PRO A 77 -5.99 -7.58 12.32
N LEU A 78 -6.89 -8.39 11.74
CA LEU A 78 -6.59 -9.31 10.65
C LEU A 78 -7.83 -9.48 9.77
N PHE A 79 -7.71 -9.24 8.46
CA PHE A 79 -8.80 -9.41 7.52
C PHE A 79 -8.30 -9.64 6.10
N ARG A 80 -9.16 -10.23 5.25
CA ARG A 80 -8.87 -10.42 3.83
C ARG A 80 -9.44 -9.25 3.02
N LEU A 81 -8.63 -8.67 2.14
CA LEU A 81 -9.02 -7.61 1.21
C LEU A 81 -8.89 -8.14 -0.23
N ASN A 82 -10.02 -8.32 -0.95
CA ASN A 82 -9.96 -8.85 -2.32
C ASN A 82 -9.44 -7.79 -3.31
N GLY A 83 -9.07 -8.24 -4.51
CA GLY A 83 -8.64 -7.35 -5.58
C GLY A 83 -9.71 -6.33 -5.95
N GLY A 84 -9.29 -5.08 -6.16
CA GLY A 84 -10.17 -3.95 -6.49
C GLY A 84 -11.04 -3.43 -5.34
N GLN A 85 -10.94 -3.98 -4.12
CA GLN A 85 -11.72 -3.52 -2.97
C GLN A 85 -11.09 -2.32 -2.24
N LYS A 86 -11.95 -1.53 -1.59
CA LYS A 86 -11.61 -0.41 -0.71
C LYS A 86 -12.26 -0.60 0.66
#